data_AF-J4W6A5-F1
#
_entry.id   AF-J4W6A5-F1
#
_cell.length_a   1.000
_cell.length_b   1.000
_cell.length_c   1.000
_cell.angle_alpha   90.00
_cell.angle_beta   90.00
_cell.angle_gamma   90.00
#
_symmetry.space_group_name_H-M   'P 1'
#
loop_
_entity.id
_entity.type
_entity.pdbx_description
1 polymer ?
#
loop_
_entity_poly.entity_id
_entity_poly.type
_entity_poly.pdbx_seq_one_letter_code
_entity_poly.pdbx_strand_id
1 'polypeptide(L)' 'MKHKLVIAEKPSVALSISKIIGANGKRDGYYEGNGYRVSWCVEDT' A
#
# COMPACT_ATOMS: atom_id res chain seq x y z
N MET A 1 -16.39 0.45 6.19
CA MET A 1 -16.31 0.26 4.72
C MET A 1 -15.34 -0.88 4.42
N LYS A 2 -15.58 -1.66 3.36
CA LYS A 2 -14.70 -2.78 2.99
C LYS A 2 -13.60 -2.25 2.06
N HIS A 3 -12.35 -2.34 2.49
CA HIS A 3 -11.19 -1.98 1.67
C HIS A 3 -10.65 -3.22 0.95
N LYS A 4 -10.17 -3.04 -0.29
CA LYS A 4 -9.39 -4.07 -0.98
C LYS A 4 -7.93 -3.94 -0.55
N LEU A 5 -7.34 -5.03 -0.07
CA LEU A 5 -5.96 -5.06 0.41
C LEU A 5 -5.02 -5.54 -0.69
N VAL A 6 -3.92 -4.82 -0.87
CA VAL A 6 -2.80 -5.19 -1.74
C VAL A 6 -1.54 -5.28 -0.88
N ILE A 7 -0.81 -6.39 -1.00
CA ILE A 7 0.46 -6.60 -0.30
C ILE A 7 1.57 -6.65 -1.35
N ALA A 8 2.59 -5.82 -1.19
CA ALA A 8 3.80 -5.84 -1.99
C ALA A 8 4.95 -6.48 -1.23
N GLU A 9 5.96 -6.97 -1.95
CA GLU A 9 7.17 -7.56 -1.36
C GLU A 9 8.07 -6.55 -0.65
N LYS A 10 8.04 -5.27 -1.06
CA LYS A 10 8.91 -4.21 -0.52
C LYS A 10 8.25 -2.83 -0.58
N PRO A 11 8.67 -1.86 0.25
CA PRO A 11 8.02 -0.53 0.34
C PRO A 11 7.96 0.23 -0.99
N SER A 12 9.01 0.11 -1.82
CA SER A 12 9.08 0.81 -3.11
C SER A 12 8.05 0.30 -4.12
N VAL A 13 7.76 -1.00 -4.11
CA VAL A 13 6.73 -1.60 -4.97
C VAL A 13 5.33 -1.18 -4.49
N ALA A 14 5.08 -1.16 -3.18
CA ALA A 14 3.83 -0.67 -2.62
C ALA A 14 3.54 0.79 -3.01
N LEU A 15 4.56 1.67 -2.99
CA LEU A 15 4.41 3.06 -3.40
C LEU A 15 4.05 3.20 -4.89
N SER A 16 4.66 2.40 -5.77
CA SER A 16 4.32 2.43 -7.20
C SER A 16 2.89 2.00 -7.44
N ILE A 17 2.44 0.94 -6.77
CA ILE A 17 1.07 0.43 -6.88
C ILE A 17 0.06 1.45 -6.32
N SER A 18 0.36 2.05 -5.17
CA SER A 18 -0.54 2.99 -4.50
C SER A 18 -0.87 4.21 -5.37
N LYS A 19 0.12 4.73 -6.12
CA LYS A 19 -0.06 5.81 -7.10
C LYS A 19 -0.98 5.42 -8.26
N ILE A 20 -0.82 4.22 -8.82
CA ILE A 20 -1.60 3.75 -9.97
C ILE A 20 -3.07 3.56 -9.58
N ILE A 21 -3.34 3.01 -8.39
CA ILE A 21 -4.71 2.70 -7.95
C ILE A 21 -5.38 3.87 -7.20
N GLY A 22 -4.70 4.99 -7.00
CA GLY A 22 -5.24 6.16 -6.29
C GLY A 22 -5.28 6.03 -4.76
N ALA A 23 -4.47 5.14 -4.19
CA ALA A 23 -4.26 5.03 -2.75
C ALA A 23 -3.16 5.99 -2.28
N ASN A 24 -3.38 7.30 -2.39
CA ASN A 24 -2.33 8.30 -2.16
C ASN A 24 -2.13 8.70 -0.69
N GLY A 25 -3.02 8.28 0.22
CA GLY A 25 -2.94 8.59 1.64
C GLY A 25 -1.89 7.75 2.35
N LYS A 26 -0.73 8.32 2.64
CA LYS A 26 0.32 7.63 3.41
C LYS A 26 -0.10 7.49 4.87
N ARG A 27 0.06 6.27 5.41
CA ARG A 27 -0.10 5.92 6.82
C ARG A 27 1.17 5.21 7.31
N ASP A 28 1.18 4.88 8.60
CA ASP A 28 2.24 4.08 9.18
C ASP A 28 2.09 2.63 8.71
N GLY A 29 3.02 2.17 7.87
CA GLY A 29 3.06 0.81 7.31
C GLY A 29 2.17 0.53 6.09
N TYR A 30 1.35 1.47 5.61
CA TYR A 30 0.52 1.27 4.42
C TYR A 30 0.10 2.59 3.74
N TYR A 31 -0.44 2.49 2.53
CA TYR A 31 -1.13 3.57 1.82
C TYR A 31 -2.63 3.29 1.74
N GLU A 32 -3.48 4.31 1.82
CA GLU A 32 -4.93 4.18 1.65
C GLU A 32 -5.52 5.23 0.70
N GLY A 33 -6.62 4.87 0.04
CA GLY A 33 -7.36 5.75 -0.86
C GLY A 33 -8.06 4.95 -1.96
N ASN A 34 -9.06 5.55 -2.60
CA ASN A 34 -9.86 4.91 -3.65
C ASN A 34 -10.47 3.54 -3.26
N GLY A 35 -10.72 3.30 -1.96
CA GLY A 35 -11.21 2.01 -1.46
C GLY A 35 -10.14 0.91 -1.35
N TYR A 36 -8.86 1.24 -1.53
CA TYR A 36 -7.74 0.32 -1.41
C TYR A 36 -6.88 0.62 -0.17
N ARG A 37 -6.22 -0.43 0.33
CA ARG A 37 -5.08 -0.35 1.24
C ARG A 37 -3.90 -1.09 0.62
N VAL A 38 -2.74 -0.45 0.55
CA VAL A 38 -1.51 -1.02 -0.02
C VAL A 38 -0.45 -1.08 1.07
N SER A 39 -0.09 -2.28 1.48
CA SER A 39 0.95 -2.54 2.48
C SER A 39 2.12 -3.29 1.84
N TRP A 40 3.21 -3.46 2.57
CA TRP A 40 4.37 -4.22 2.11
C TRP A 40 4.92 -5.12 3.21
N CYS A 41 5.65 -6.15 2.80
CA CYS A 41 6.52 -6.91 3.69
C CYS A 41 7.79 -6.09 3.99
N VAL A 42 8.31 -6.25 5.20
CA VAL A 42 9.64 -5.75 5.60
C VAL A 42 10.51 -6.97 5.84
N GLU A 43 11.67 -7.02 5.19
CA GLU A 43 12.69 -8.03 5.48
C GLU A 43 13.61 -7.45 6.56
N ASP A 44 13.61 -8.07 7.74
CA ASP A 44 14.64 -7.84 8.76
C ASP A 44 15.94 -8.47 8.26
N THR A 45 16.85 -7.66 7.74
CA THR A 45 18.24 -8.04 7.45
C THR A 45 19.18 -7.14 8.21
#